data_AF-A0A430M9P6-F1
#
_entry.id   AF-A0A430M9P6-F1
#
_cell.length_a   1.000
_cell.length_b   1.000
_cell.length_c   1.000
_cell.angle_alpha   90.00
_cell.angle_beta   90.00
_cell.angle_gamma   90.00
#
_symmetry.space_group_name_H-M   'P 1'
#
loop_
_entity.id
_entity.type
_entity.pdbx_description
1 polymer ?
#
loop_
_entity_poly.entity_id
_entity_poly.type
_entity_poly.pdbx_seq_one_letter_code
_entity_poly.pdbx_strand_id
1 'polypeptide(L)'
;MSRKPNTGKLTVDDKGCGSLSGEKEMRQGNRLLDFLSNLGSKEDKLVLNALGIDFVAAVEMDSFELVPGLSGPSRSRDIDLTQIAGTHLHHGTICFDSLPKVEGQPQGCSWGLWDPDDELGTLNYLTPEVVKDAAKEIQTGVRFRLDLRLDHFDQRVAGREGFKHQIFDFKKRLPGTMYDFYGHDDVLTFNTQSSSQWDGYRHIGIQESATYYKGAEHQHVVAESAKGKMGIHKWVENGGIVGRAILLDYHRWRAEIGKPSVSANSTFAITGEELNEVARHQGTEFRPGDILVIRTGFTAWHLKASDEDKKTSTEKGAFIGVESSMASVRWLWNHHFAAVACDTLGFECTPIAFSDSTQTRLHDWLVAHWATPIRELWNLEDLSEECARQGRWSFFLTSAPLHVHGGVGTLPTSLRCCRQID
;
A
#
# COMPACT_ATOMS: atom_id res chain seq x y z
N MET A 1 22.90 -42.82 19.42
CA MET A 1 22.10 -42.61 18.20
C MET A 1 21.64 -41.16 18.17
N SER A 2 22.31 -40.34 17.36
CA SER A 2 22.10 -38.90 17.25
C SER A 2 20.78 -38.59 16.54
N ARG A 3 19.81 -37.99 17.25
CA ARG A 3 18.62 -37.37 16.63
C ARG A 3 18.99 -35.94 16.23
N LYS A 4 18.97 -35.66 14.93
CA LYS A 4 19.13 -34.31 14.37
C LYS A 4 17.94 -33.43 14.77
N PRO A 5 18.14 -32.14 15.09
CA PRO A 5 17.03 -31.20 15.23
C PRO A 5 16.44 -30.89 13.85
N ASN A 6 15.12 -30.92 13.75
CA ASN A 6 14.36 -30.61 12.56
C ASN A 6 14.25 -29.09 12.44
N THR A 7 15.08 -28.45 11.62
CA THR A 7 14.94 -27.03 11.27
C THR A 7 13.83 -26.90 10.23
N GLY A 8 12.60 -26.62 10.68
CA GLY A 8 11.49 -26.28 9.80
C GLY A 8 11.79 -24.96 9.08
N LYS A 9 12.00 -25.04 7.77
CA LYS A 9 12.10 -23.88 6.87
C LYS A 9 10.67 -23.40 6.60
N LEU A 10 10.36 -22.13 6.85
CA LEU A 10 9.20 -21.49 6.20
C LEU A 10 9.50 -21.45 4.70
N THR A 11 8.83 -22.30 3.93
CA THR A 11 8.81 -22.20 2.46
C THR A 11 7.54 -21.45 2.09
N VAL A 12 7.70 -20.21 1.63
CA VAL A 12 6.69 -19.51 0.86
C VAL A 12 6.53 -20.28 -0.44
N ASP A 13 5.31 -20.69 -0.79
CA ASP A 13 5.06 -21.35 -2.07
C ASP A 13 5.22 -20.36 -3.23
N ASP A 14 5.27 -20.85 -4.48
CA ASP A 14 5.29 -19.98 -5.68
C ASP A 14 4.05 -19.06 -5.80
N LYS A 15 3.11 -19.15 -4.85
CA LYS A 15 1.91 -18.31 -4.74
C LYS A 15 2.02 -17.25 -3.63
N GLY A 16 3.16 -17.12 -2.95
CA GLY A 16 3.35 -16.07 -1.92
C GLY A 16 2.72 -16.38 -0.56
N CYS A 17 2.12 -17.55 -0.36
CA CYS A 17 1.37 -17.86 0.85
C CYS A 17 2.15 -18.70 1.87
N GLY A 18 1.92 -18.41 3.16
CA GLY A 18 2.31 -19.31 4.26
C GLY A 18 1.20 -20.33 4.53
N SER A 19 1.53 -21.63 4.61
CA SER A 19 0.57 -22.65 5.04
C SER A 19 0.58 -22.80 6.56
N LEU A 20 -0.59 -22.61 7.20
CA LEU A 20 -0.84 -23.11 8.56
C LEU A 20 -1.32 -24.57 8.44
N SER A 21 -0.39 -25.51 8.45
CA SER A 21 -0.74 -26.94 8.57
C SER A 21 -0.92 -27.30 10.04
N GLY A 22 -2.19 -27.38 10.47
CA GLY A 22 -2.55 -27.83 11.80
C GLY A 22 -4.05 -27.70 12.06
N GLU A 23 -4.83 -28.69 11.62
CA GLU A 23 -6.20 -28.87 12.11
C GLU A 23 -6.19 -29.03 13.64
N LYS A 24 -6.61 -28.00 14.38
CA LYS A 24 -7.30 -28.18 15.65
C LYS A 24 -8.43 -27.17 15.76
N GLU A 25 -9.62 -27.73 15.88
CA GLU A 25 -10.88 -27.06 16.15
C GLU A 25 -10.73 -25.90 17.15
N MET A 26 -11.22 -24.72 16.75
CA MET A 26 -11.53 -23.64 17.67
C MET A 26 -12.65 -24.10 18.62
N ARG A 27 -12.27 -24.53 19.83
CA ARG A 27 -13.16 -24.55 20.99
C ARG A 27 -12.50 -23.87 22.18
N GLN A 28 -12.92 -22.61 22.36
CA GLN A 28 -13.15 -21.85 23.59
C GLN A 28 -12.00 -21.70 24.60
N GLY A 29 -11.77 -20.42 24.95
CA GLY A 29 -10.91 -19.96 26.01
C GLY A 29 -11.24 -20.61 27.35
N ASN A 30 -10.22 -21.22 27.94
CA ASN A 30 -9.99 -21.47 29.37
C ASN A 30 -8.80 -22.40 29.61
N ARG A 31 -8.17 -22.99 28.57
CA ARG A 31 -7.02 -23.90 28.75
C ARG A 31 -5.64 -23.26 28.87
N LEU A 32 -5.46 -21.96 28.58
CA LEU A 32 -4.16 -21.31 28.70
C LEU A 32 -3.79 -21.03 30.16
N LEU A 33 -4.78 -20.69 31.00
CA LEU A 33 -4.58 -20.46 32.44
C LEU A 33 -4.34 -21.77 33.21
N ASP A 34 -4.98 -22.87 32.80
CA ASP A 34 -4.79 -24.20 33.40
C ASP A 34 -3.45 -24.86 33.03
N PHE A 35 -2.84 -24.46 31.90
CA PHE A 35 -1.52 -24.94 31.51
C PHE A 35 -0.39 -24.22 32.28
N LEU A 36 -0.57 -22.92 32.56
CA LEU A 36 0.41 -22.09 33.25
C LEU A 36 0.44 -22.33 34.77
N SER A 37 -0.61 -22.90 35.36
CA SER A 37 -0.67 -23.22 36.79
C SER A 37 0.06 -24.52 37.20
N ASN A 38 0.52 -25.33 36.23
CA ASN A 38 1.10 -26.65 36.48
C ASN A 38 2.62 -26.78 36.19
N LEU A 39 3.32 -25.69 35.88
CA LEU A 39 4.78 -25.72 35.61
C LEU A 39 5.59 -25.46 36.89
N GLY A 40 5.82 -26.54 37.64
CA GLY A 40 6.45 -26.52 38.97
C GLY A 40 7.96 -26.78 39.00
N SER A 41 8.68 -26.92 37.87
CA SER A 41 10.10 -27.30 37.90
C SER A 41 11.00 -26.44 37.01
N LYS A 42 12.28 -26.29 37.42
CA LYS A 42 13.30 -25.48 36.73
C LYS A 42 13.67 -25.99 35.33
N GLU A 43 13.34 -27.24 34.99
CA GLU A 43 13.68 -27.84 33.69
C GLU A 43 12.65 -27.54 32.59
N ASP A 44 11.42 -27.16 32.95
CA ASP A 44 10.38 -26.80 31.98
C ASP A 44 10.60 -25.43 31.33
N LYS A 45 11.45 -24.59 31.93
CA LYS A 45 11.74 -23.22 31.46
C LYS A 45 12.81 -23.16 30.35
N LEU A 46 13.50 -24.27 30.08
CA LEU A 46 14.54 -24.33 29.04
C LEU A 46 14.00 -24.74 27.66
N VAL A 47 12.78 -25.25 27.56
CA VAL A 47 12.15 -25.64 26.27
C VAL A 47 11.56 -24.43 25.54
N LEU A 48 11.25 -23.33 26.23
CA LEU A 48 10.60 -22.15 25.64
C LEU A 48 11.57 -21.18 24.95
N ASN A 49 12.89 -21.30 25.20
CA ASN A 49 13.89 -20.45 24.55
C ASN A 49 14.25 -20.91 23.12
N ALA A 50 13.77 -22.09 22.70
CA ALA A 50 13.97 -22.63 21.35
C ALA A 50 12.86 -22.25 20.34
N LEU A 51 11.84 -21.50 20.77
CA LEU A 51 10.69 -21.09 19.95
C LEU A 51 10.62 -19.58 19.67
N GLY A 52 11.66 -18.81 19.97
CA GLY A 52 11.79 -17.42 19.51
C GLY A 52 10.81 -16.43 20.15
N ILE A 53 10.40 -16.65 21.40
CA ILE A 53 9.65 -15.66 22.18
C ILE A 53 10.65 -14.89 23.05
N ASP A 54 10.99 -13.67 22.66
CA ASP A 54 11.82 -12.78 23.49
C ASP A 54 11.00 -12.28 24.68
N PHE A 55 11.23 -12.87 25.86
CA PHE A 55 10.83 -12.29 27.13
C PHE A 55 11.95 -11.35 27.59
N VAL A 56 11.73 -10.03 27.51
CA VAL A 56 12.60 -9.06 28.18
C VAL A 56 12.34 -9.17 29.68
N ALA A 57 13.13 -10.01 30.35
CA ALA A 57 13.22 -10.00 31.80
C ALA A 57 14.33 -9.02 32.20
N ALA A 58 13.92 -7.87 32.77
CA ALA A 58 14.83 -7.02 33.52
C ALA A 58 15.36 -7.81 34.73
N VAL A 59 16.65 -8.14 34.71
CA VAL A 59 17.38 -8.61 35.89
C VAL A 59 18.25 -7.44 36.34
N GLU A 60 17.78 -6.68 37.31
CA GLU A 60 18.67 -5.80 38.11
C GLU A 60 19.50 -6.69 39.04
N MET A 61 20.78 -6.83 38.72
CA MET A 61 21.81 -7.05 39.73
C MET A 61 22.40 -5.69 40.04
N ASP A 62 22.26 -5.21 41.27
CA ASP A 62 23.39 -4.64 42.00
C ASP A 62 23.08 -4.50 43.50
N SER A 63 23.87 -5.21 44.30
CA SER A 63 23.96 -5.03 45.74
C SER A 63 25.24 -4.28 46.04
N PHE A 64 25.19 -2.96 46.23
CA PHE A 64 26.23 -2.21 46.95
C PHE A 64 25.62 -1.10 47.81
N GLU A 65 25.87 -1.26 49.12
CA GLU A 65 25.99 -0.29 50.22
C GLU A 65 24.87 0.70 50.57
N LEU A 66 24.54 0.64 51.87
CA LEU A 66 23.63 1.47 52.63
C LEU A 66 24.10 2.94 52.71
N VAL A 67 23.19 3.87 52.43
CA VAL A 67 23.17 5.21 53.04
C VAL A 67 21.72 5.55 53.44
N PRO A 68 21.43 5.88 54.72
CA PRO A 68 20.07 6.06 55.20
C PRO A 68 19.58 7.50 55.07
N GLY A 69 18.31 7.66 54.69
CA GLY A 69 17.54 8.88 54.98
C GLY A 69 16.71 9.40 53.82
N LEU A 70 15.40 9.10 53.85
CA LEU A 70 14.31 10.07 53.77
C LEU A 70 12.99 9.30 53.56
N SER A 71 12.17 9.32 54.60
CA SER A 71 10.83 8.74 54.68
C SER A 71 9.80 9.58 53.92
N GLY A 72 9.04 8.95 53.02
CA GLY A 72 7.82 9.50 52.41
C GLY A 72 6.91 8.37 51.90
N PRO A 73 5.57 8.52 51.92
CA PRO A 73 4.65 7.39 51.73
C PRO A 73 4.53 6.98 50.25
N SER A 74 4.82 5.72 49.95
CA SER A 74 4.59 5.11 48.64
C SER A 74 3.09 4.90 48.40
N ARG A 75 2.49 5.66 47.46
CA ARG A 75 1.24 5.26 46.81
C ARG A 75 1.59 4.30 45.68
N SER A 76 1.20 3.03 45.80
CA SER A 76 1.15 2.10 44.68
C SER A 76 0.18 2.65 43.64
N ARG A 77 0.69 3.03 42.47
CA ARG A 77 -0.14 3.11 41.26
C ARG A 77 -0.18 1.70 40.70
N ASP A 78 -1.33 1.05 40.79
CA ASP A 78 -1.60 -0.16 40.03
C ASP A 78 -1.44 0.20 38.55
N ILE A 79 -0.36 -0.27 37.93
CA ILE A 79 -0.20 -0.25 36.49
C ILE A 79 -1.08 -1.39 36.00
N ASP A 80 -2.19 -1.03 35.35
CA ASP A 80 -3.03 -1.98 34.65
C ASP A 80 -2.27 -2.55 33.44
N LEU A 81 -1.63 -3.69 33.64
CA LEU A 81 -0.85 -4.41 32.63
C LEU A 81 -1.74 -4.96 31.48
N THR A 82 -3.06 -4.82 31.56
CA THR A 82 -3.94 -5.16 30.43
C THR A 82 -3.85 -4.16 29.27
N GLN A 83 -3.23 -2.98 29.46
CA GLN A 83 -2.97 -2.02 28.39
C GLN A 83 -1.64 -2.22 27.63
N ILE A 84 -0.78 -3.16 28.03
CA ILE A 84 0.56 -3.35 27.40
C ILE A 84 0.66 -4.68 26.63
N ALA A 85 -0.40 -5.48 26.61
CA ALA A 85 -0.45 -6.72 25.82
C ALA A 85 -1.45 -6.60 24.66
N GLY A 86 -1.22 -5.63 23.77
CA GLY A 86 -1.73 -5.72 22.41
C GLY A 86 -0.96 -6.85 21.70
N THR A 87 -1.46 -8.08 21.79
CA THR A 87 -1.03 -9.13 20.88
C THR A 87 -1.48 -8.73 19.49
N HIS A 88 -0.64 -7.99 18.76
CA HIS A 88 -0.77 -7.88 17.32
C HIS A 88 -0.70 -9.31 16.79
N LEU A 89 -1.86 -9.90 16.50
CA LEU A 89 -1.94 -11.11 15.71
C LEU A 89 -1.19 -10.75 14.42
N HIS A 90 -0.05 -11.39 14.19
CA HIS A 90 0.57 -11.40 12.89
C HIS A 90 -0.46 -12.07 11.96
N HIS A 91 -1.33 -11.26 11.37
CA HIS A 91 -2.21 -11.66 10.28
C HIS A 91 -1.28 -11.97 9.12
N GLY A 92 -0.76 -13.20 9.13
CA GLY A 92 0.21 -13.68 8.18
C GLY A 92 -0.33 -13.61 6.76
N THR A 93 0.50 -14.02 5.82
CA THR A 93 0.17 -14.06 4.39
C THR A 93 -0.90 -15.13 4.08
N ILE A 94 -2.17 -14.82 4.39
CA ILE A 94 -3.33 -15.68 4.14
C ILE A 94 -3.67 -15.62 2.64
N CYS A 95 -3.77 -16.79 1.99
CA CYS A 95 -4.23 -16.87 0.60
C CYS A 95 -5.70 -16.41 0.45
N PHE A 96 -6.04 -15.90 -0.72
CA PHE A 96 -7.37 -15.41 -1.10
C PHE A 96 -8.49 -16.43 -0.81
N ASP A 97 -8.31 -17.67 -1.25
CA ASP A 97 -9.31 -18.73 -1.07
C ASP A 97 -9.42 -19.21 0.39
N SER A 98 -8.47 -18.83 1.25
CA SER A 98 -8.45 -19.16 2.69
C SER A 98 -8.88 -18.00 3.58
N LEU A 99 -9.24 -16.85 3.00
CA LEU A 99 -9.78 -15.73 3.77
C LEU A 99 -11.09 -16.13 4.45
N PRO A 100 -11.31 -15.74 5.72
CA PRO A 100 -12.57 -15.96 6.41
C PRO A 100 -13.75 -15.41 5.60
N LYS A 101 -14.86 -16.15 5.60
CA LYS A 101 -16.06 -15.73 4.89
C LYS A 101 -16.70 -14.53 5.61
N VAL A 102 -16.89 -13.43 4.88
CA VAL A 102 -17.66 -12.27 5.33
C VAL A 102 -19.11 -12.42 4.83
N GLU A 103 -20.07 -12.33 5.75
CA GLU A 103 -21.50 -12.44 5.42
C GLU A 103 -21.92 -11.35 4.43
N GLY A 104 -22.70 -11.72 3.42
CA GLY A 104 -23.15 -10.80 2.37
C GLY A 104 -22.08 -10.36 1.36
N GLN A 105 -20.83 -10.83 1.49
CA GLN A 105 -19.72 -10.45 0.61
C GLN A 105 -19.17 -11.66 -0.18
N PRO A 106 -18.55 -11.44 -1.36
CA PRO A 106 -17.89 -12.52 -2.10
C PRO A 106 -16.73 -13.13 -1.29
N GLN A 107 -16.36 -14.39 -1.62
CA GLN A 107 -15.18 -15.02 -1.01
C GLN A 107 -13.95 -14.17 -1.32
N GLY A 108 -13.09 -13.94 -0.32
CA GLY A 108 -11.87 -13.15 -0.46
C GLY A 108 -12.02 -11.67 -0.10
N CYS A 109 -13.18 -11.24 0.37
CA CYS A 109 -13.32 -9.95 1.06
C CYS A 109 -12.53 -9.98 2.37
N SER A 110 -11.76 -8.92 2.68
CA SER A 110 -10.89 -8.88 3.86
C SER A 110 -11.49 -8.08 5.02
N TRP A 111 -12.78 -7.76 4.97
CA TRP A 111 -13.43 -7.05 6.08
C TRP A 111 -13.39 -7.88 7.35
N GLY A 112 -12.83 -7.29 8.42
CA GLY A 112 -12.60 -7.99 9.69
C GLY A 112 -11.34 -8.85 9.71
N LEU A 113 -10.49 -8.79 8.67
CA LEU A 113 -9.14 -9.38 8.71
C LEU A 113 -8.22 -8.61 9.66
N TRP A 114 -8.30 -7.28 9.65
CA TRP A 114 -7.53 -6.40 10.54
C TRP A 114 -8.34 -6.02 11.78
N ASP A 115 -7.72 -5.22 12.64
CA ASP A 115 -8.33 -4.77 13.89
C ASP A 115 -9.70 -4.08 13.65
N PRO A 116 -10.65 -4.17 14.62
CA PRO A 116 -12.00 -3.65 14.44
C PRO A 116 -12.09 -2.16 14.10
N ASP A 117 -11.09 -1.37 14.48
CA ASP A 117 -10.96 0.06 14.21
C ASP A 117 -10.03 0.38 13.02
N ASP A 118 -9.59 -0.64 12.27
CA ASP A 118 -8.72 -0.45 11.10
C ASP A 118 -9.30 0.54 10.06
N GLU A 119 -8.41 1.44 9.64
CA GLU A 119 -8.60 2.41 8.56
C GLU A 119 -7.41 2.42 7.56
N LEU A 120 -6.55 1.39 7.60
CA LEU A 120 -5.33 1.26 6.80
C LEU A 120 -5.37 0.12 5.77
N GLY A 121 -6.22 -0.89 5.96
CA GLY A 121 -6.33 -2.00 5.01
C GLY A 121 -4.99 -2.69 4.73
N THR A 122 -4.63 -2.88 3.47
CA THR A 122 -3.36 -3.55 3.12
C THR A 122 -2.10 -2.75 3.45
N LEU A 123 -2.22 -1.45 3.81
CA LEU A 123 -1.06 -0.70 4.33
C LEU A 123 -0.56 -1.27 5.67
N ASN A 124 -1.37 -2.08 6.38
CA ASN A 124 -0.93 -2.82 7.56
C ASN A 124 0.20 -3.82 7.25
N TYR A 125 0.45 -4.19 5.99
CA TYR A 125 1.62 -4.98 5.61
C TYR A 125 2.93 -4.19 5.70
N LEU A 126 2.88 -2.85 5.76
CA LEU A 126 4.06 -2.00 5.97
C LEU A 126 4.40 -1.89 7.46
N THR A 127 4.73 -3.03 8.08
CA THR A 127 5.13 -3.06 9.49
C THR A 127 6.44 -2.29 9.72
N PRO A 128 6.76 -1.86 10.95
CA PRO A 128 8.05 -1.22 11.24
C PRO A 128 9.26 -2.00 10.75
N GLU A 129 9.22 -3.34 10.81
CA GLU A 129 10.28 -4.23 10.32
C GLU A 129 10.39 -4.21 8.80
N VAL A 130 9.26 -4.26 8.09
CA VAL A 130 9.21 -4.18 6.62
C VAL A 130 9.74 -2.83 6.13
N VAL A 131 9.30 -1.74 6.77
CA VAL A 131 9.76 -0.37 6.44
C VAL A 131 11.25 -0.22 6.72
N LYS A 132 11.74 -0.74 7.85
CA LYS A 132 13.16 -0.73 8.20
C LYS A 132 14.00 -1.56 7.24
N ASP A 133 13.51 -2.72 6.79
CA ASP A 133 14.20 -3.54 5.79
C ASP A 133 14.27 -2.81 4.44
N ALA A 134 13.18 -2.14 4.04
CA ALA A 134 13.13 -1.35 2.81
C ALA A 134 14.20 -0.24 2.78
N ALA A 135 14.59 0.33 3.93
CA ALA A 135 15.66 1.32 3.99
C ALA A 135 17.00 0.78 3.44
N LYS A 136 17.21 -0.54 3.43
CA LYS A 136 18.38 -1.18 2.79
C LYS A 136 18.39 -1.02 1.27
N GLU A 137 17.28 -0.65 0.63
CA GLU A 137 17.27 -0.33 -0.79
C GLU A 137 17.97 1.00 -1.11
N ILE A 138 18.14 1.88 -0.10
CA ILE A 138 18.86 3.15 -0.21
C ILE A 138 20.37 2.89 -0.25
N GLN A 139 20.95 2.92 -1.44
CA GLN A 139 22.36 2.56 -1.63
C GLN A 139 23.20 3.63 -2.37
N THR A 140 22.65 4.56 -3.19
CA THR A 140 23.42 5.79 -3.63
C THR A 140 22.76 7.12 -3.39
N GLY A 141 21.47 7.17 -3.06
CA GLY A 141 20.83 8.47 -2.91
C GLY A 141 20.46 9.16 -4.23
N VAL A 142 20.43 8.44 -5.36
CA VAL A 142 19.80 8.94 -6.59
C VAL A 142 18.30 9.06 -6.34
N ARG A 143 17.71 10.19 -6.75
CA ARG A 143 16.32 10.52 -6.44
C ARG A 143 15.55 10.81 -7.71
N PHE A 144 14.33 10.28 -7.78
CA PHE A 144 13.40 10.53 -8.87
C PHE A 144 12.08 11.03 -8.33
N ARG A 145 11.49 11.95 -9.07
CA ARG A 145 10.09 12.30 -8.94
C ARG A 145 9.30 11.30 -9.78
N LEU A 146 8.21 10.78 -9.23
CA LEU A 146 7.33 9.83 -9.93
C LEU A 146 5.98 10.48 -10.29
N ASP A 147 5.91 11.80 -10.17
CA ASP A 147 4.74 12.64 -10.41
C ASP A 147 4.89 13.36 -11.75
N LEU A 148 3.84 13.29 -12.55
CA LEU A 148 3.63 14.20 -13.67
C LEU A 148 3.32 15.60 -13.14
N ARG A 149 3.52 16.61 -13.99
CA ARG A 149 3.13 17.98 -13.61
C ARG A 149 1.62 18.07 -13.41
N LEU A 150 1.17 18.98 -12.56
CA LEU A 150 -0.27 19.15 -12.29
C LEU A 150 -1.05 19.68 -13.50
N ASP A 151 -0.36 20.36 -14.42
CA ASP A 151 -0.85 20.85 -15.70
C ASP A 151 -0.61 19.89 -16.87
N HIS A 152 -0.18 18.64 -16.62
CA HIS A 152 0.20 17.71 -17.69
C HIS A 152 -0.99 17.19 -18.51
N PHE A 153 -2.14 16.99 -17.87
CA PHE A 153 -3.33 16.46 -18.53
C PHE A 153 -4.35 17.57 -18.81
N ASP A 154 -4.49 17.90 -20.09
CA ASP A 154 -5.56 18.78 -20.58
C ASP A 154 -6.88 18.03 -20.76
N GLN A 155 -6.79 16.79 -21.26
CA GLN A 155 -7.96 15.93 -21.47
C GLN A 155 -8.35 15.26 -20.15
N ARG A 156 -9.57 15.50 -19.70
CA ARG A 156 -10.05 15.10 -18.37
C ARG A 156 -11.24 14.17 -18.48
N VAL A 157 -11.13 13.02 -17.82
CA VAL A 157 -12.22 12.04 -17.71
C VAL A 157 -13.24 12.54 -16.67
N ALA A 158 -14.50 12.15 -16.83
CA ALA A 158 -15.60 12.40 -15.87
C ALA A 158 -15.86 13.89 -15.54
N GLY A 159 -15.52 14.82 -16.45
CA GLY A 159 -15.77 16.25 -16.25
C GLY A 159 -14.96 16.88 -15.11
N ARG A 160 -13.84 16.25 -14.70
CA ARG A 160 -12.98 16.73 -13.62
C ARG A 160 -12.47 18.15 -13.89
N GLU A 161 -12.40 18.97 -12.84
CA GLU A 161 -11.93 20.35 -12.94
C GLU A 161 -10.46 20.43 -13.35
N GLY A 162 -10.15 21.44 -14.17
CA GLY A 162 -8.84 21.99 -14.53
C GLY A 162 -7.84 22.18 -13.39
N PHE A 163 -6.54 21.99 -13.63
CA PHE A 163 -5.53 22.60 -12.76
C PHE A 163 -5.46 24.10 -13.07
N LYS A 164 -5.59 24.93 -12.05
CA LYS A 164 -5.45 26.38 -12.13
C LYS A 164 -4.40 26.83 -11.11
N HIS A 165 -3.50 27.69 -11.55
CA HIS A 165 -2.46 28.28 -10.73
C HIS A 165 -2.54 29.80 -10.85
N GLN A 166 -2.75 30.49 -9.74
CA GLN A 166 -2.85 31.94 -9.67
C GLN A 166 -1.79 32.49 -8.71
N ILE A 167 -0.89 33.34 -9.21
CA ILE A 167 0.16 33.98 -8.41
C ILE A 167 -0.34 35.37 -7.97
N PHE A 168 -0.25 35.65 -6.68
CA PHE A 168 -0.59 36.92 -6.04
C PHE A 168 0.68 37.70 -5.68
N ASP A 169 0.73 38.95 -6.11
CA ASP A 169 1.80 39.89 -5.77
C ASP A 169 1.35 40.78 -4.60
N PHE A 170 2.05 40.69 -3.46
CA PHE A 170 1.71 41.46 -2.26
C PHE A 170 1.87 42.97 -2.47
N LYS A 171 2.91 43.39 -3.20
CA LYS A 171 3.19 44.80 -3.47
C LYS A 171 2.04 45.46 -4.24
N LYS A 172 1.42 44.71 -5.15
CA LYS A 172 0.25 45.18 -5.93
C LYS A 172 -1.05 45.06 -5.16
N ARG A 173 -1.23 43.99 -4.39
CA ARG A 173 -2.51 43.65 -3.74
C ARG A 173 -2.74 44.42 -2.44
N LEU A 174 -1.69 44.71 -1.70
CA LEU A 174 -1.76 45.23 -0.33
C LEU A 174 -0.90 46.50 -0.10
N PRO A 175 -0.97 47.52 -0.99
CA PRO A 175 -0.18 48.73 -0.85
C PRO A 175 -0.53 49.49 0.43
N GLY A 176 0.47 50.04 1.13
CA GLY A 176 0.30 50.79 2.37
C GLY A 176 -0.06 49.97 3.61
N THR A 177 -0.02 48.63 3.53
CA THR A 177 -0.18 47.73 4.70
C THR A 177 1.18 47.26 5.24
N MET A 178 1.18 46.49 6.33
CA MET A 178 2.41 45.81 6.81
C MET A 178 2.98 44.79 5.80
N TYR A 179 2.19 44.41 4.79
CA TYR A 179 2.59 43.49 3.72
C TYR A 179 2.98 44.21 2.43
N ASP A 180 3.26 45.51 2.47
CA ASP A 180 3.67 46.32 1.31
C ASP A 180 5.16 46.10 0.93
N PHE A 181 5.54 44.84 0.74
CA PHE A 181 6.88 44.38 0.37
C PHE A 181 6.85 43.49 -0.88
N TYR A 182 8.03 43.24 -1.46
CA TYR A 182 8.18 42.35 -2.61
C TYR A 182 8.04 40.89 -2.17
N GLY A 183 6.84 40.34 -2.29
CA GLY A 183 6.51 38.96 -1.93
C GLY A 183 5.39 38.42 -2.82
N HIS A 184 5.40 37.11 -3.03
CA HIS A 184 4.37 36.43 -3.81
C HIS A 184 3.88 35.19 -3.07
N ASP A 185 2.57 34.97 -3.12
CA ASP A 185 1.91 33.72 -2.76
C ASP A 185 1.17 33.18 -3.99
N ASP A 186 0.72 31.93 -3.95
CA ASP A 186 -0.12 31.36 -4.99
C ASP A 186 -1.37 30.66 -4.43
N VAL A 187 -2.35 30.45 -5.32
CA VAL A 187 -3.52 29.60 -5.07
C VAL A 187 -3.58 28.56 -6.18
N LEU A 188 -3.69 27.31 -5.74
CA LEU A 188 -3.88 26.15 -6.60
C LEU A 188 -5.33 25.67 -6.51
N THR A 189 -5.96 25.43 -7.65
CA THR A 189 -7.28 24.76 -7.73
C THR A 189 -7.15 23.56 -8.63
N PHE A 190 -7.56 22.40 -8.13
CA PHE A 190 -7.47 21.14 -8.87
C PHE A 190 -8.44 20.11 -8.31
N ASN A 191 -8.74 19.11 -9.14
CA ASN A 191 -9.36 17.88 -8.69
C ASN A 191 -8.25 16.88 -8.27
N THR A 192 -8.44 16.17 -7.15
CA THR A 192 -7.44 15.24 -6.62
C THR A 192 -7.13 14.05 -7.52
N GLN A 193 -7.97 13.81 -8.54
CA GLN A 193 -7.86 12.73 -9.52
C GLN A 193 -7.48 13.24 -10.92
N SER A 194 -6.81 14.40 -11.04
CA SER A 194 -6.51 15.02 -12.34
C SER A 194 -5.06 14.95 -12.81
N SER A 195 -4.16 14.34 -12.05
CA SER A 195 -2.77 14.07 -12.44
C SER A 195 -2.32 12.75 -11.80
N SER A 196 -1.01 12.51 -11.63
CA SER A 196 -0.55 11.43 -10.74
C SER A 196 -1.35 11.48 -9.44
N GLN A 197 -1.85 10.36 -8.91
CA GLN A 197 -2.82 10.41 -7.82
C GLN A 197 -2.86 9.13 -7.00
N TRP A 198 -3.19 9.21 -5.72
CA TRP A 198 -3.65 8.05 -4.94
C TRP A 198 -5.17 8.08 -4.79
N ASP A 199 -5.77 6.90 -4.94
CA ASP A 199 -7.18 6.66 -4.68
C ASP A 199 -7.37 6.11 -3.28
N GLY A 200 -8.09 6.87 -2.45
CA GLY A 200 -8.48 6.44 -1.11
C GLY A 200 -9.71 5.56 -1.11
N TYR A 201 -10.04 5.00 0.06
CA TYR A 201 -11.10 3.98 0.20
C TYR A 201 -12.53 4.48 -0.01
N ARG A 202 -12.69 5.77 -0.31
CA ARG A 202 -13.95 6.40 -0.72
C ARG A 202 -14.03 6.70 -2.21
N HIS A 203 -12.97 6.44 -2.98
CA HIS A 203 -12.91 6.84 -4.36
C HIS A 203 -13.99 6.11 -5.19
N ILE A 204 -14.06 4.78 -5.04
CA ILE A 204 -15.01 3.91 -5.71
C ILE A 204 -15.59 2.93 -4.67
N GLY A 205 -16.91 2.78 -4.67
CA GLY A 205 -17.63 1.79 -3.87
C GLY A 205 -18.09 0.63 -4.73
N ILE A 206 -18.56 -0.43 -4.08
CA ILE A 206 -19.18 -1.59 -4.72
C ILE A 206 -20.52 -1.15 -5.31
N GLN A 207 -20.65 -1.23 -6.63
CA GLN A 207 -21.80 -0.65 -7.33
C GLN A 207 -23.13 -1.34 -6.97
N GLU A 208 -23.11 -2.65 -6.73
CA GLU A 208 -24.31 -3.45 -6.47
C GLU A 208 -24.91 -3.20 -5.09
N SER A 209 -24.07 -2.89 -4.10
CA SER A 209 -24.47 -2.70 -2.71
C SER A 209 -24.43 -1.23 -2.27
N ALA A 210 -23.84 -0.34 -3.08
CA ALA A 210 -23.54 1.03 -2.70
C ALA A 210 -22.78 1.13 -1.36
N THR A 211 -21.83 0.21 -1.15
CA THR A 211 -20.98 0.18 0.05
C THR A 211 -19.51 0.33 -0.27
N TYR A 212 -18.74 0.78 0.71
CA TYR A 212 -17.30 0.95 0.68
C TYR A 212 -16.65 0.02 1.70
N TYR A 213 -15.35 0.19 1.94
CA TYR A 213 -14.60 -0.60 2.90
C TYR A 213 -15.31 -0.73 4.27
N LYS A 214 -15.33 -1.97 4.79
CA LYS A 214 -16.03 -2.37 6.03
C LYS A 214 -17.53 -2.04 6.04
N GLY A 215 -18.18 -2.02 4.88
CA GLY A 215 -19.62 -1.86 4.74
C GLY A 215 -20.11 -0.43 4.93
N ALA A 216 -19.23 0.58 4.84
CA ALA A 216 -19.65 1.97 4.94
C ALA A 216 -20.60 2.33 3.79
N GLU A 217 -21.79 2.82 4.12
CA GLU A 217 -22.85 3.09 3.14
C GLU A 217 -22.62 4.40 2.38
N HIS A 218 -22.82 4.38 1.06
CA HIS A 218 -22.62 5.54 0.18
C HIS A 218 -23.32 6.81 0.65
N GLN A 219 -24.57 6.72 1.11
CA GLN A 219 -25.35 7.86 1.59
C GLN A 219 -24.71 8.58 2.78
N HIS A 220 -23.85 7.91 3.56
CA HIS A 220 -23.20 8.46 4.75
C HIS A 220 -21.78 8.97 4.48
N VAL A 221 -21.16 8.61 3.35
CA VAL A 221 -19.75 8.89 3.06
C VAL A 221 -19.40 10.38 3.16
N VAL A 222 -20.25 11.25 2.62
CA VAL A 222 -20.03 12.71 2.67
C VAL A 222 -20.18 13.24 4.10
N ALA A 223 -21.21 12.82 4.82
CA ALA A 223 -21.42 13.26 6.20
C ALA A 223 -20.33 12.74 7.17
N GLU A 224 -19.87 11.50 6.97
CA GLU A 224 -18.79 10.89 7.75
C GLU A 224 -17.40 11.47 7.40
N SER A 225 -17.24 12.14 6.26
CA SER A 225 -15.96 12.76 5.88
C SER A 225 -15.50 13.82 6.88
N ALA A 226 -16.44 14.58 7.45
CA ALA A 226 -16.16 15.54 8.51
C ALA A 226 -15.64 14.88 9.80
N LYS A 227 -15.90 13.58 9.99
CA LYS A 227 -15.39 12.77 11.11
C LYS A 227 -14.08 12.06 10.79
N GLY A 228 -13.57 12.20 9.56
CA GLY A 228 -12.28 11.65 9.15
C GLY A 228 -12.29 10.16 8.78
N LYS A 229 -13.43 9.48 8.84
CA LYS A 229 -13.49 8.03 8.59
C LYS A 229 -13.04 7.68 7.17
N MET A 230 -12.19 6.66 7.03
CA MET A 230 -11.60 6.18 5.76
C MET A 230 -10.90 7.29 4.95
N GLY A 231 -10.41 8.33 5.62
CA GLY A 231 -9.76 9.44 4.94
C GLY A 231 -8.27 9.25 4.74
N ILE A 232 -7.77 9.84 3.65
CA ILE A 232 -6.37 9.68 3.27
C ILE A 232 -5.37 10.24 4.30
N HIS A 233 -5.80 11.20 5.13
CA HIS A 233 -5.03 11.67 6.29
C HIS A 233 -4.64 10.55 7.25
N LYS A 234 -5.44 9.48 7.38
CA LYS A 234 -5.10 8.32 8.22
C LYS A 234 -3.79 7.67 7.79
N TRP A 235 -3.53 7.64 6.48
CA TRP A 235 -2.26 7.15 5.96
C TRP A 235 -1.12 8.08 6.32
N VAL A 236 -1.33 9.40 6.27
CA VAL A 236 -0.33 10.41 6.65
C VAL A 236 -0.01 10.36 8.14
N GLU A 237 -1.04 10.25 8.99
CA GLU A 237 -0.91 10.09 10.45
C GLU A 237 -0.14 8.81 10.81
N ASN A 238 -0.27 7.76 9.99
CA ASN A 238 0.51 6.52 10.09
C ASN A 238 1.94 6.63 9.52
N GLY A 239 2.40 7.81 9.09
CA GLY A 239 3.75 8.03 8.54
C GLY A 239 3.83 7.99 7.01
N GLY A 240 2.70 7.96 6.31
CA GLY A 240 2.60 7.92 4.86
C GLY A 240 2.71 6.50 4.29
N ILE A 241 2.93 6.41 2.98
CA ILE A 241 3.16 5.15 2.28
C ILE A 241 4.68 5.05 2.05
N VAL A 242 5.34 4.29 2.93
CA VAL A 242 6.79 4.13 2.94
C VAL A 242 7.11 2.65 2.95
N GLY A 243 7.97 2.20 2.05
CA GLY A 243 8.31 0.78 1.98
C GLY A 243 9.15 0.42 0.78
N ARG A 244 9.27 -0.89 0.55
CA ARG A 244 9.94 -1.43 -0.64
C ARG A 244 8.95 -1.42 -1.78
N ALA A 245 9.33 -0.82 -2.90
CA ALA A 245 8.58 -0.86 -4.14
C ALA A 245 9.34 -1.68 -5.18
N ILE A 246 8.58 -2.32 -6.06
CA ILE A 246 9.11 -3.09 -7.18
C ILE A 246 8.54 -2.55 -8.49
N LEU A 247 9.37 -2.35 -9.50
CA LEU A 247 8.93 -2.00 -10.85
C LEU A 247 8.87 -3.26 -11.71
N LEU A 248 7.71 -3.54 -12.28
CA LEU A 248 7.53 -4.45 -13.40
C LEU A 248 7.43 -3.63 -14.69
N ASP A 249 8.52 -3.58 -15.45
CA ASP A 249 8.59 -2.83 -16.71
C ASP A 249 8.12 -3.68 -17.88
N TYR A 250 6.80 -3.87 -17.93
CA TYR A 250 6.12 -4.64 -18.95
C TYR A 250 6.43 -4.11 -20.36
N HIS A 251 6.46 -2.78 -20.53
CA HIS A 251 6.75 -2.15 -21.82
C HIS A 251 8.15 -2.51 -22.34
N ARG A 252 9.18 -2.34 -21.51
CA ARG A 252 10.56 -2.69 -21.88
C ARG A 252 10.71 -4.19 -22.10
N TRP A 253 10.20 -4.99 -21.18
CA TRP A 253 10.29 -6.45 -21.25
C TRP A 253 9.78 -6.98 -22.59
N ARG A 254 8.59 -6.54 -23.04
CA ARG A 254 8.04 -6.97 -24.34
C ARG A 254 8.96 -6.63 -25.51
N ALA A 255 9.56 -5.44 -25.51
CA ALA A 255 10.49 -5.02 -26.54
C ALA A 255 11.76 -5.87 -26.56
N GLU A 256 12.32 -6.17 -25.38
CA GLU A 256 13.54 -6.97 -25.24
C GLU A 256 13.36 -8.42 -25.69
N ILE A 257 12.20 -9.02 -25.43
CA ILE A 257 11.90 -10.40 -25.89
C ILE A 257 11.32 -10.46 -27.30
N GLY A 258 11.22 -9.32 -28.00
CA GLY A 258 10.71 -9.25 -29.38
C GLY A 258 9.21 -9.55 -29.52
N LYS A 259 8.41 -9.39 -28.47
CA LYS A 259 6.94 -9.48 -28.59
C LYS A 259 6.41 -8.29 -29.40
N PRO A 260 5.29 -8.45 -30.14
CA PRO A 260 4.66 -7.34 -30.84
C PRO A 260 4.35 -6.17 -29.91
N SER A 261 4.59 -4.95 -30.40
CA SER A 261 4.26 -3.72 -29.69
C SER A 261 2.76 -3.67 -29.43
N VAL A 262 2.42 -3.36 -28.19
CA VAL A 262 1.04 -3.13 -27.77
C VAL A 262 0.79 -1.63 -27.73
N SER A 263 -0.36 -1.20 -28.24
CA SER A 263 -0.79 0.19 -28.17
C SER A 263 -1.28 0.51 -26.75
N ALA A 264 -0.65 1.47 -26.09
CA ALA A 264 -1.02 1.87 -24.73
C ALA A 264 -2.40 2.55 -24.66
N ASN A 265 -2.90 3.05 -25.79
CA ASN A 265 -4.23 3.62 -25.98
C ASN A 265 -5.21 2.62 -26.61
N SER A 266 -5.17 1.36 -26.15
CA SER A 266 -6.08 0.30 -26.56
C SER A 266 -6.52 -0.53 -25.36
N THR A 267 -7.64 -1.25 -25.49
CA THR A 267 -8.13 -2.20 -24.48
C THR A 267 -7.29 -3.49 -24.53
N PHE A 268 -6.07 -3.40 -24.02
CA PHE A 268 -5.17 -4.54 -23.89
C PHE A 268 -5.01 -4.92 -22.42
N ALA A 269 -5.33 -6.17 -22.10
CA ALA A 269 -5.25 -6.69 -20.74
C ALA A 269 -3.89 -7.35 -20.48
N ILE A 270 -3.22 -6.95 -19.40
CA ILE A 270 -1.98 -7.55 -18.91
C ILE A 270 -2.33 -8.58 -17.85
N THR A 271 -2.00 -9.85 -18.05
CA THR A 271 -2.34 -10.91 -17.09
C THR A 271 -1.33 -11.00 -15.95
N GLY A 272 -1.75 -11.57 -14.82
CA GLY A 272 -0.84 -11.87 -13.70
C GLY A 272 0.30 -12.81 -14.09
N GLU A 273 0.08 -13.76 -15.02
CA GLU A 273 1.18 -14.61 -15.52
C GLU A 273 2.21 -13.82 -16.32
N GLU A 274 1.79 -12.87 -17.17
CA GLU A 274 2.74 -12.02 -17.89
C GLU A 274 3.53 -11.13 -16.91
N LEU A 275 2.91 -10.63 -15.84
CA LEU A 275 3.63 -9.90 -14.78
C LEU A 275 4.66 -10.79 -14.05
N ASN A 276 4.35 -12.07 -13.82
CA ASN A 276 5.33 -13.04 -13.32
C ASN A 276 6.49 -13.27 -14.31
N GLU A 277 6.21 -13.27 -15.62
CA GLU A 277 7.26 -13.36 -16.66
C GLU A 277 8.18 -12.14 -16.64
N VAL A 278 7.63 -10.94 -16.49
CA VAL A 278 8.41 -9.71 -16.34
C VAL A 278 9.31 -9.80 -15.11
N ALA A 279 8.76 -10.19 -13.95
CA ALA A 279 9.52 -10.34 -12.72
C ALA A 279 10.68 -11.35 -12.88
N ARG A 280 10.42 -12.51 -13.50
CA ARG A 280 11.45 -13.51 -13.80
C ARG A 280 12.55 -13.00 -14.72
N HIS A 281 12.19 -12.29 -15.79
CA HIS A 281 13.16 -11.71 -16.73
C HIS A 281 14.03 -10.65 -16.06
N GLN A 282 13.43 -9.85 -15.17
CA GLN A 282 14.12 -8.82 -14.40
C GLN A 282 14.94 -9.35 -13.21
N GLY A 283 14.77 -10.63 -12.84
CA GLY A 283 15.35 -11.19 -11.62
C GLY A 283 14.77 -10.59 -10.33
N THR A 284 13.51 -10.16 -10.36
CA THR A 284 12.83 -9.51 -9.22
C THR A 284 11.99 -10.51 -8.44
N GLU A 285 12.20 -10.58 -7.13
CA GLU A 285 11.37 -11.37 -6.22
C GLU A 285 10.35 -10.50 -5.49
N PHE A 286 9.11 -10.99 -5.41
CA PHE A 286 8.04 -10.39 -4.62
C PHE A 286 8.20 -10.73 -3.14
N ARG A 287 7.90 -9.76 -2.28
CA ARG A 287 7.82 -9.95 -0.83
C ARG A 287 6.51 -9.35 -0.31
N PRO A 288 5.93 -9.95 0.75
CA PRO A 288 4.79 -9.35 1.44
C PRO A 288 5.10 -7.91 1.88
N GLY A 289 4.14 -7.01 1.67
CA GLY A 289 4.30 -5.59 1.94
C GLY A 289 4.98 -4.79 0.81
N ASP A 290 5.37 -5.43 -0.29
CA ASP A 290 5.86 -4.71 -1.47
C ASP A 290 4.79 -3.77 -2.03
N ILE A 291 5.24 -2.64 -2.56
CA ILE A 291 4.43 -1.73 -3.35
C ILE A 291 4.67 -2.06 -4.83
N LEU A 292 3.67 -2.64 -5.48
CA LEU A 292 3.76 -3.05 -6.88
C LEU A 292 3.64 -1.84 -7.78
N VAL A 293 4.60 -1.62 -8.68
CA VAL A 293 4.58 -0.55 -9.68
C VAL A 293 4.68 -1.17 -11.07
N ILE A 294 3.74 -0.87 -11.95
CA ILE A 294 3.71 -1.43 -13.31
C ILE A 294 3.93 -0.30 -14.32
N ARG A 295 4.96 -0.44 -15.17
CA ARG A 295 5.12 0.42 -16.34
C ARG A 295 4.56 -0.27 -17.58
N THR A 296 3.40 0.21 -18.01
CA THR A 296 2.66 -0.29 -19.17
C THR A 296 3.15 0.32 -20.49
N GLY A 297 3.77 1.50 -20.42
CA GLY A 297 4.19 2.29 -21.59
C GLY A 297 3.22 3.41 -21.95
N PHE A 298 2.17 3.63 -21.16
CA PHE A 298 1.25 4.74 -21.34
C PHE A 298 1.92 6.09 -21.25
N THR A 299 2.76 6.32 -20.23
CA THR A 299 3.43 7.62 -20.11
C THR A 299 4.39 7.86 -21.27
N ALA A 300 5.12 6.83 -21.70
CA ALA A 300 6.00 6.86 -22.88
C ALA A 300 5.26 7.27 -24.16
N TRP A 301 4.04 6.74 -24.36
CA TRP A 301 3.16 7.10 -25.48
C TRP A 301 2.60 8.52 -25.31
N HIS A 302 2.01 8.84 -24.17
CA HIS A 302 1.29 10.10 -23.93
C HIS A 302 2.20 11.32 -24.05
N LEU A 303 3.48 11.20 -23.65
CA LEU A 303 4.47 12.27 -23.80
C LEU A 303 4.80 12.62 -25.26
N LYS A 304 4.56 11.70 -26.20
CA LYS A 304 4.90 11.84 -27.63
C LYS A 304 3.66 12.00 -28.52
N ALA A 305 2.49 11.60 -28.03
CA ALA A 305 1.23 11.65 -28.77
C ALA A 305 0.82 13.10 -29.11
N SER A 306 0.15 13.27 -30.26
CA SER A 306 -0.48 14.54 -30.61
C SER A 306 -1.69 14.82 -29.70
N ASP A 307 -2.13 16.07 -29.59
CA ASP A 307 -3.29 16.40 -28.76
C ASP A 307 -4.58 15.78 -29.30
N GLU A 308 -4.68 15.59 -30.61
CA GLU A 308 -5.79 14.88 -31.25
C GLU A 308 -5.81 13.39 -30.88
N ASP A 309 -4.64 12.73 -30.85
CA ASP A 309 -4.54 11.33 -30.44
C ASP A 309 -4.90 11.16 -28.95
N LYS A 310 -4.42 12.06 -28.09
CA LYS A 310 -4.74 12.06 -26.66
C LYS A 310 -6.25 12.23 -26.44
N LYS A 311 -6.87 13.19 -27.14
CA LYS A 311 -8.31 13.45 -27.07
C LYS A 311 -9.10 12.25 -27.55
N THR A 312 -8.79 11.73 -28.73
CA THR A 312 -9.46 10.54 -29.30
C THR A 312 -9.36 9.34 -28.36
N SER A 313 -8.20 9.12 -27.75
CA SER A 313 -7.99 8.00 -26.82
C SER A 313 -8.79 8.18 -25.53
N THR A 314 -8.85 9.41 -25.01
CA THR A 314 -9.64 9.75 -23.82
C THR A 314 -11.13 9.60 -24.06
N GLU A 315 -11.64 10.02 -25.22
CA GLU A 315 -13.05 9.86 -25.61
C GLU A 315 -13.44 8.39 -25.79
N LYS A 316 -12.53 7.56 -26.32
CA LYS A 316 -12.73 6.11 -26.40
C LYS A 316 -12.69 5.42 -25.03
N GLY A 317 -11.96 5.99 -24.07
CA GLY A 317 -11.77 5.41 -22.74
C GLY A 317 -11.03 4.06 -22.76
N ALA A 318 -10.22 3.81 -23.79
CA ALA A 318 -9.54 2.52 -24.02
C ALA A 318 -8.04 2.65 -23.71
N PHE A 319 -7.62 2.07 -22.59
CA PHE A 319 -6.25 2.11 -22.10
C PHE A 319 -5.81 0.73 -21.64
N ILE A 320 -4.53 0.45 -21.87
CA ILE A 320 -3.88 -0.76 -21.39
C ILE A 320 -3.94 -0.78 -19.85
N GLY A 321 -4.05 -1.96 -19.26
CA GLY A 321 -4.00 -2.13 -17.80
C GLY A 321 -4.05 -3.59 -17.40
N VAL A 322 -4.08 -3.86 -16.09
CA VAL A 322 -4.17 -5.22 -15.56
C VAL A 322 -5.50 -5.86 -15.95
N GLU A 323 -5.48 -7.14 -16.30
CA GLU A 323 -6.67 -7.90 -16.67
C GLU A 323 -7.72 -7.92 -15.54
N SER A 324 -8.95 -7.50 -15.84
CA SER A 324 -10.09 -7.54 -14.92
C SER A 324 -10.67 -8.96 -14.83
N SER A 325 -10.00 -9.84 -14.10
CA SER A 325 -10.42 -11.22 -13.90
C SER A 325 -10.23 -11.68 -12.46
N MET A 326 -10.99 -12.68 -12.04
CA MET A 326 -10.79 -13.32 -10.72
C MET A 326 -9.43 -14.03 -10.60
N ALA A 327 -8.72 -14.28 -11.72
CA ALA A 327 -7.35 -14.78 -11.69
C ALA A 327 -6.39 -13.65 -11.25
N SER A 328 -6.50 -12.45 -11.82
CA SER A 328 -5.76 -11.27 -11.39
C SER A 328 -6.06 -10.87 -9.95
N VAL A 329 -7.33 -10.93 -9.52
CA VAL A 329 -7.73 -10.69 -8.12
C VAL A 329 -6.98 -11.64 -7.18
N ARG A 330 -6.99 -12.95 -7.46
CA ARG A 330 -6.25 -13.93 -6.65
C ARG A 330 -4.75 -13.66 -6.67
N TRP A 331 -4.19 -13.36 -7.82
CA TRP A 331 -2.77 -13.08 -7.97
C TRP A 331 -2.34 -11.87 -7.14
N LEU A 332 -3.08 -10.75 -7.22
CA LEU A 332 -2.80 -9.53 -6.45
C LEU A 332 -2.85 -9.79 -4.94
N TRP A 333 -3.90 -10.44 -4.45
CA TRP A 333 -4.05 -10.71 -3.03
C TRP A 333 -2.96 -11.66 -2.50
N ASN A 334 -2.68 -12.74 -3.24
CA ASN A 334 -1.79 -13.80 -2.78
C ASN A 334 -0.31 -13.36 -2.70
N HIS A 335 0.07 -12.26 -3.35
CA HIS A 335 1.40 -11.66 -3.18
C HIS A 335 1.47 -10.63 -2.05
N HIS A 336 0.33 -10.32 -1.41
CA HIS A 336 0.23 -9.45 -0.23
C HIS A 336 0.89 -8.07 -0.42
N PHE A 337 0.65 -7.46 -1.58
CA PHE A 337 1.11 -6.10 -1.84
C PHE A 337 0.45 -5.09 -0.91
N ALA A 338 1.22 -4.15 -0.37
CA ALA A 338 0.68 -3.10 0.50
C ALA A 338 -0.14 -2.07 -0.30
N ALA A 339 0.29 -1.79 -1.52
CA ALA A 339 -0.34 -0.88 -2.45
C ALA A 339 0.05 -1.23 -3.90
N VAL A 340 -0.73 -0.74 -4.87
CA VAL A 340 -0.46 -0.95 -6.29
C VAL A 340 -0.38 0.38 -7.03
N ALA A 341 0.44 0.44 -8.07
CA ALA A 341 0.65 1.64 -8.86
C ALA A 341 0.90 1.35 -10.33
N CYS A 342 0.53 2.29 -11.20
CA CYS A 342 0.78 2.22 -12.63
C CYS A 342 1.04 3.60 -13.25
N ASP A 343 1.49 3.59 -14.52
CA ASP A 343 1.63 4.79 -15.35
C ASP A 343 0.37 5.12 -16.17
N THR A 344 -0.73 4.39 -16.02
CA THR A 344 -1.97 4.53 -16.82
C THR A 344 -3.06 5.34 -16.11
N LEU A 345 -4.12 5.70 -16.85
CA LEU A 345 -5.33 6.41 -16.38
C LEU A 345 -6.22 5.58 -15.45
N GLY A 346 -6.03 4.26 -15.47
CA GLY A 346 -6.72 3.27 -14.68
C GLY A 346 -5.72 2.16 -14.34
N PHE A 347 -5.74 1.59 -13.14
CA PHE A 347 -4.89 0.44 -12.82
C PHE A 347 -5.24 -0.80 -13.65
N GLU A 348 -6.54 -1.08 -13.77
CA GLU A 348 -7.05 -2.16 -14.62
C GLU A 348 -7.30 -1.70 -16.06
N CYS A 349 -7.36 -2.66 -16.98
CA CYS A 349 -7.64 -2.40 -18.39
C CYS A 349 -8.98 -1.69 -18.55
N THR A 350 -9.03 -0.64 -19.39
CA THR A 350 -10.24 0.15 -19.61
C THR A 350 -10.82 -0.08 -21.01
N PRO A 351 -12.15 0.01 -21.20
CA PRO A 351 -13.16 0.53 -20.27
C PRO A 351 -13.53 -0.43 -19.14
N ILE A 352 -13.72 0.11 -17.93
CA ILE A 352 -14.17 -0.65 -16.75
C ILE A 352 -15.70 -0.76 -16.79
N ALA A 353 -16.22 -1.97 -16.67
CA ALA A 353 -17.64 -2.25 -16.78
C ALA A 353 -18.40 -1.96 -15.46
N PHE A 354 -18.37 -0.72 -14.96
CA PHE A 354 -19.04 -0.34 -13.70
C PHE A 354 -20.55 -0.58 -13.70
N SER A 355 -21.21 -0.59 -14.86
CA SER A 355 -22.63 -0.87 -14.99
C SER A 355 -22.99 -2.36 -15.11
N ASP A 356 -22.00 -3.25 -15.21
CA ASP A 356 -22.23 -4.70 -15.36
C ASP A 356 -21.71 -5.45 -14.13
N SER A 357 -22.63 -5.84 -13.26
CA SER A 357 -22.33 -6.59 -12.03
C SER A 357 -21.78 -8.00 -12.25
N THR A 358 -21.84 -8.51 -13.48
CA THR A 358 -21.31 -9.85 -13.81
C THR A 358 -19.81 -9.83 -14.11
N GLN A 359 -19.26 -8.64 -14.37
CA GLN A 359 -17.84 -8.47 -14.67
C GLN A 359 -17.03 -8.30 -13.39
N THR A 360 -15.82 -8.85 -13.39
CA THR A 360 -14.86 -8.55 -12.32
C THR A 360 -14.33 -7.12 -12.53
N ARG A 361 -14.22 -6.35 -11.45
CA ARG A 361 -13.64 -5.00 -11.46
C ARG A 361 -12.55 -4.95 -10.40
N LEU A 362 -11.30 -4.68 -10.79
CA LEU A 362 -10.19 -4.67 -9.82
C LEU A 362 -10.33 -3.51 -8.82
N HIS A 363 -10.92 -2.38 -9.23
CA HIS A 363 -11.19 -1.26 -8.33
C HIS A 363 -12.06 -1.66 -7.12
N ASP A 364 -13.08 -2.50 -7.30
CA ASP A 364 -13.90 -2.97 -6.18
C ASP A 364 -13.08 -3.80 -5.21
N TRP A 365 -12.27 -4.73 -5.76
CA TRP A 365 -11.45 -5.62 -4.96
C TRP A 365 -10.39 -4.87 -4.19
N LEU A 366 -9.59 -4.07 -4.89
CA LEU A 366 -8.52 -3.27 -4.31
C LEU A 366 -9.08 -2.25 -3.31
N VAL A 367 -9.98 -1.37 -3.73
CA VAL A 367 -10.38 -0.21 -2.89
C VAL A 367 -11.40 -0.60 -1.82
N ALA A 368 -12.47 -1.30 -2.19
CA ALA A 368 -13.60 -1.52 -1.29
C ALA A 368 -13.50 -2.85 -0.52
N HIS A 369 -13.13 -3.96 -1.17
CA HIS A 369 -13.01 -5.24 -0.47
C HIS A 369 -11.74 -5.32 0.39
N TRP A 370 -10.63 -4.73 -0.06
CA TRP A 370 -9.33 -4.86 0.59
C TRP A 370 -8.75 -3.60 1.21
N ALA A 371 -9.28 -2.41 0.89
CA ALA A 371 -8.63 -1.17 1.27
C ALA A 371 -7.12 -1.14 0.88
N THR A 372 -6.85 -1.55 -0.35
CA THR A 372 -5.57 -1.42 -1.05
C THR A 372 -5.53 -0.11 -1.83
N PRO A 373 -4.60 0.80 -1.49
CA PRO A 373 -4.41 2.02 -2.26
C PRO A 373 -4.01 1.73 -3.70
N ILE A 374 -4.60 2.47 -4.63
CA ILE A 374 -4.24 2.48 -6.04
C ILE A 374 -3.56 3.81 -6.34
N ARG A 375 -2.40 3.78 -7.01
CA ARG A 375 -1.77 4.99 -7.55
C ARG A 375 -1.74 4.96 -9.08
N GLU A 376 -2.23 6.01 -9.69
CA GLU A 376 -2.37 6.10 -11.15
C GLU A 376 -1.54 7.25 -11.73
N LEU A 377 -1.30 7.20 -13.04
CA LEU A 377 -0.64 8.27 -13.82
C LEU A 377 0.78 8.63 -13.35
N TRP A 378 1.61 7.67 -12.92
CA TRP A 378 3.01 7.99 -12.57
C TRP A 378 3.86 8.22 -13.79
N ASN A 379 4.83 9.12 -13.66
CA ASN A 379 5.94 9.15 -14.59
C ASN A 379 6.99 8.11 -14.19
N LEU A 380 7.07 7.02 -14.96
CA LEU A 380 8.00 5.91 -14.71
C LEU A 380 9.18 5.87 -15.69
N GLU A 381 9.32 6.86 -16.59
CA GLU A 381 10.32 6.82 -17.67
C GLU A 381 11.75 6.87 -17.14
N ASP A 382 12.08 7.90 -16.34
CA ASP A 382 13.42 8.02 -15.74
C ASP A 382 13.72 6.87 -14.76
N LEU A 383 12.68 6.37 -14.08
CA LEU A 383 12.78 5.22 -13.19
C LEU A 383 13.15 3.95 -13.96
N SER A 384 12.48 3.68 -15.08
CA SER A 384 12.73 2.53 -15.95
C SER A 384 14.16 2.51 -16.46
N GLU A 385 14.63 3.63 -17.02
CA GLU A 385 16.00 3.73 -17.53
C GLU A 385 17.03 3.48 -16.42
N GLU A 386 16.80 4.05 -15.23
CA GLU A 386 17.72 3.87 -14.13
C GLU A 386 17.71 2.45 -13.55
N CYS A 387 16.55 1.79 -13.50
CA CYS A 387 16.44 0.39 -13.10
C CYS A 387 17.18 -0.53 -14.10
N ALA A 388 16.97 -0.29 -15.40
CA ALA A 388 17.64 -1.03 -16.46
C ALA A 388 19.16 -0.84 -16.44
N ARG A 389 19.62 0.41 -16.28
CA ARG A 389 21.05 0.75 -16.19
C ARG A 389 21.76 0.05 -15.02
N GLN A 390 21.03 -0.30 -13.96
CA GLN A 390 21.55 -1.01 -12.78
C GLN A 390 21.29 -2.51 -12.77
N GLY A 391 20.41 -3.02 -13.62
CA GLY A 391 19.85 -4.37 -13.48
C GLY A 391 19.15 -4.58 -12.13
N ARG A 392 18.52 -3.53 -11.57
CA ARG A 392 17.82 -3.58 -10.27
C ARG A 392 16.44 -2.93 -10.38
N TRP A 393 15.43 -3.68 -9.97
CA TRP A 393 14.02 -3.30 -10.16
C TRP A 393 13.26 -3.14 -8.84
N SER A 394 13.92 -3.25 -7.68
CA SER A 394 13.39 -2.90 -6.37
C SER A 394 14.01 -1.60 -5.84
N PHE A 395 13.26 -0.87 -5.02
CA PHE A 395 13.68 0.43 -4.51
C PHE A 395 12.96 0.86 -3.24
N PHE A 396 13.55 1.83 -2.53
CA PHE A 396 12.86 2.52 -1.43
C PHE A 396 11.93 3.57 -2.00
N LEU A 397 10.65 3.49 -1.61
CA LEU A 397 9.62 4.44 -1.97
C LEU A 397 9.16 5.19 -0.74
N THR A 398 9.05 6.52 -0.89
CA THR A 398 8.32 7.38 0.05
C THR A 398 7.23 8.12 -0.71
N SER A 399 6.01 8.06 -0.21
CA SER A 399 4.90 8.84 -0.73
C SER A 399 4.10 9.38 0.45
N ALA A 400 4.03 10.70 0.56
CA ALA A 400 3.20 11.37 1.54
C ALA A 400 2.04 12.05 0.81
N PRO A 401 0.80 11.54 0.96
CA PRO A 401 -0.40 12.26 0.58
C PRO A 401 -0.48 13.66 1.19
N LEU A 402 -1.22 14.56 0.54
CA LEU A 402 -1.67 15.79 1.22
C LEU A 402 -2.48 15.41 2.47
N HIS A 403 -2.18 16.08 3.58
CA HIS A 403 -2.85 15.87 4.86
C HIS A 403 -4.24 16.52 4.88
N VAL A 404 -5.17 15.97 4.09
CA VAL A 404 -6.56 16.43 4.00
C VAL A 404 -7.44 15.55 4.88
N HIS A 405 -7.88 16.10 6.02
CA HIS A 405 -8.85 15.44 6.87
C HIS A 405 -10.13 15.15 6.08
N GLY A 406 -10.59 13.90 6.09
CA GLY A 406 -11.74 13.50 5.28
C GLY A 406 -11.49 13.46 3.76
N GLY A 407 -10.24 13.47 3.28
CA GLY A 407 -9.93 13.38 1.84
C GLY A 407 -10.28 12.04 1.19
N VAL A 408 -10.77 12.07 -0.05
CA VAL A 408 -11.14 10.89 -0.86
C VAL A 408 -9.97 10.32 -1.65
N GLY A 409 -9.07 11.17 -2.12
CA GLY A 409 -7.83 10.83 -2.78
C GLY A 409 -6.86 12.00 -2.65
N THR A 410 -5.71 11.92 -3.30
CA THR A 410 -4.69 12.96 -3.19
C THR A 410 -3.87 13.08 -4.47
N LEU A 411 -3.39 14.28 -4.75
CA LEU A 411 -2.22 14.43 -5.60
C LEU A 411 -0.98 14.07 -4.77
N PRO A 412 0.08 13.51 -5.36
CA PRO A 412 1.10 12.85 -4.60
C PRO A 412 2.24 13.82 -4.39
N THR A 413 2.92 13.66 -3.26
CA THR A 413 4.31 14.05 -3.10
C THR A 413 5.09 12.76 -2.99
N SER A 414 5.59 12.23 -4.11
CA SER A 414 6.30 10.95 -4.13
C SER A 414 7.76 11.12 -4.53
N LEU A 415 8.65 10.74 -3.61
CA LEU A 415 10.09 10.80 -3.78
C LEU A 415 10.69 9.39 -3.68
N ARG A 416 11.45 9.01 -4.70
CA ARG A 416 12.28 7.80 -4.73
C ARG A 416 13.68 8.08 -4.20
N CYS A 417 14.32 7.05 -3.63
CA CYS A 417 15.75 6.99 -3.37
C CYS A 417 16.36 5.65 -3.85
N CYS A 418 17.38 5.65 -4.72
CA CYS A 418 17.98 4.47 -5.36
C CYS A 418 19.49 4.55 -5.63
N ARG A 419 20.13 3.41 -6.00
CA ARG A 419 21.57 3.31 -6.32
C ARG A 419 21.92 3.70 -7.78
N GLN A 420 23.22 3.84 -8.10
CA GLN A 420 24.04 3.45 -9.28
C GLN A 420 25.30 2.67 -8.75
N ILE A 421 25.64 1.47 -9.25
CA ILE A 421 26.98 0.86 -9.01
C ILE A 421 27.71 0.72 -10.34
N ASP A 422 29.01 1.01 -10.29
CA ASP A 422 30.03 0.81 -11.31
C ASP A 422 30.20 -0.65 -11.76
#